data_AF-A0A183GKK2-F1
#
_entry.id   AF-A0A183GKK2-F1
#
_cell.length_a   1.000
_cell.length_b   1.000
_cell.length_c   1.000
_cell.angle_alpha   90.00
_cell.angle_beta   90.00
_cell.angle_gamma   90.00
#
_symmetry.space_group_name_H-M   'P 1'
#
loop_
_entity.id
_entity.type
_entity.pdbx_description
1 polymer ?
#
loop_
_entity_poly.entity_id
_entity_poly.type
_entity_poly.pdbx_seq_one_letter_code
_entity_poly.pdbx_strand_id
1 'polypeptide(L)' 'MLVVKDFLIGEQRSLFQNLQFSQHRDQSLSYSAFMMSNPPMTNVMRFFFFNVTNPDEIIYNGEKPRLIETGAYAVM' A
#
# COMPACT_ATOMS: atom_id res chain seq x y z
N MET A 1 16.55 -39.65 2.75
CA MET A 1 17.00 -38.25 2.51
C MET A 1 16.51 -37.65 1.18
N LEU A 2 16.20 -38.45 0.15
CA LEU A 2 15.69 -37.95 -1.14
C LEU A 2 14.23 -37.47 -1.09
N VAL A 3 13.33 -38.23 -0.44
CA VAL A 3 11.89 -37.91 -0.32
C VAL A 3 11.62 -36.54 0.30
N VAL A 4 12.43 -36.12 1.28
CA VAL A 4 12.30 -34.80 1.93
C VAL A 4 12.69 -33.67 0.98
N LYS A 5 13.70 -33.86 0.14
CA LYS A 5 14.11 -32.85 -0.85
C LYS A 5 13.05 -32.68 -1.93
N ASP A 6 12.47 -33.77 -2.42
CA ASP A 6 11.43 -33.71 -3.45
C ASP A 6 10.14 -33.05 -2.94
N PHE A 7 9.79 -33.30 -1.67
CA PHE A 7 8.68 -32.61 -1.01
C PHE A 7 8.91 -31.10 -0.91
N LEU A 8 10.08 -30.69 -0.40
CA LEU A 8 10.45 -29.27 -0.29
C LEU A 8 10.52 -28.58 -1.66
N ILE A 9 11.04 -29.25 -2.68
CA ILE A 9 11.11 -28.71 -4.05
C ILE A 9 9.71 -28.58 -4.65
N GLY A 10 8.81 -29.54 -4.40
CA GLY A 10 7.42 -29.48 -4.83
C GLY A 10 6.66 -28.31 -4.20
N GLU A 11 6.84 -28.09 -2.90
CA GLU A 11 6.24 -26.98 -2.16
C GLU A 11 6.76 -25.62 -2.62
N GLN A 12 8.07 -25.49 -2.86
CA GLN A 12 8.65 -24.27 -3.43
C GLN A 12 8.07 -23.96 -4.81
N ARG A 13 7.91 -24.96 -5.67
CA ARG A 13 7.33 -24.78 -7.02
C ARG A 13 5.88 -24.30 -6.97
N SER A 14 5.05 -24.84 -6.09
CA SER A 14 3.66 -24.40 -5.95
C SER A 14 3.55 -22.98 -5.38
N LEU A 15 4.43 -22.62 -4.44
CA LEU A 15 4.54 -21.25 -3.93
C LEU A 15 4.90 -20.25 -5.04
N PHE A 16 5.92 -20.56 -5.86
CA PHE A 16 6.31 -19.70 -6.97
C PHE A 16 5.19 -19.53 -8.00
N GLN A 17 4.43 -20.59 -8.30
CA GLN A 17 3.30 -20.50 -9.22
C GLN A 17 2.19 -19.59 -8.69
N ASN A 18 1.93 -19.60 -7.38
CA ASN A 18 0.91 -18.76 -6.75
C ASN A 18 1.32 -17.29 -6.60
N LEU A 19 2.62 -16.98 -6.60
CA LEU A 19 3.16 -15.62 -6.45
C LEU A 19 3.40 -14.93 -7.79
N GLN A 20 3.47 -15.67 -8.89
CA GLN A 20 3.66 -15.11 -10.23
C GLN A 20 2.37 -14.47 -10.75
N PHE A 21 2.50 -13.27 -11.30
CA PHE A 21 1.43 -12.65 -12.08
C PHE A 21 1.31 -13.35 -13.42
N SER A 22 0.24 -14.10 -13.60
CA SER A 22 -0.02 -14.82 -14.85
C SER A 22 -1.51 -14.86 -15.15
N GLN A 23 -1.82 -15.15 -16.42
CA GLN A 23 -3.17 -15.37 -16.91
C GLN A 23 -3.24 -16.78 -17.49
N HIS A 24 -4.25 -17.54 -17.08
CA HIS A 24 -4.53 -18.86 -17.62
C HIS A 24 -5.14 -18.75 -19.02
N ARG A 25 -5.15 -19.86 -19.77
CA ARG A 25 -5.68 -19.90 -21.15
C ARG A 25 -7.18 -19.63 -21.24
N ASP A 26 -7.90 -19.85 -20.14
CA ASP A 26 -9.33 -19.53 -20.00
C ASP A 26 -9.59 -18.06 -19.62
N GLN A 27 -8.55 -17.22 -19.64
CA GLN A 27 -8.53 -15.81 -19.28
C GLN A 27 -8.62 -15.53 -17.76
N SER A 28 -8.72 -16.55 -16.91
CA SER A 28 -8.68 -16.36 -15.45
C SER A 28 -7.30 -15.91 -14.98
N LEU A 29 -7.27 -15.10 -13.91
CA LEU A 29 -6.03 -14.61 -13.30
C LEU A 29 -5.47 -15.63 -12.31
N SER A 30 -4.15 -15.69 -12.17
CA SER A 30 -3.51 -16.36 -11.04
C SER A 30 -3.92 -15.72 -9.71
N TYR A 31 -3.78 -16.45 -8.61
CA TYR A 31 -4.20 -15.99 -7.29
C TYR A 31 -3.58 -14.63 -6.90
N SER A 32 -2.26 -14.46 -7.08
CA SER A 32 -1.60 -13.18 -6.80
C SER A 32 -2.06 -12.05 -7.73
N ALA A 33 -2.30 -12.33 -9.01
CA ALA A 33 -2.80 -11.33 -9.96
C ALA A 33 -4.22 -10.88 -9.61
N PHE A 34 -5.10 -11.81 -9.21
CA PHE A 34 -6.44 -11.49 -8.72
C PHE A 34 -6.39 -10.64 -7.45
N MET A 35 -5.60 -11.04 -6.45
CA MET A 35 -5.44 -10.30 -5.19
C MET A 35 -4.79 -8.93 -5.38
N MET A 36 -3.90 -8.77 -6.37
CA MET A 36 -3.33 -7.45 -6.71
C MET A 36 -4.37 -6.54 -7.38
N SER A 37 -5.22 -7.11 -8.24
CA SER A 37 -6.29 -6.35 -8.93
C SER A 37 -7.40 -5.90 -7.98
N ASN A 38 -7.66 -6.68 -6.92
CA ASN A 38 -8.68 -6.41 -5.91
C ASN A 38 -8.11 -6.77 -4.52
N PRO A 39 -7.23 -5.93 -3.95
CA PRO A 39 -6.64 -6.20 -2.65
C PRO A 39 -7.73 -6.37 -1.59
N PRO A 40 -7.74 -7.49 -0.83
CA PRO A 40 -8.70 -7.72 0.23
C PRO A 40 -8.31 -6.92 1.50
N MET A 41 -7.95 -5.65 1.32
CA MET A 41 -7.59 -4.72 2.37
C MET A 41 -8.28 -3.38 2.11
N THR A 42 -8.80 -2.76 3.16
CA THR A 42 -9.27 -1.38 3.10
C THR A 42 -8.07 -0.46 3.28
N ASN A 43 -7.73 0.32 2.26
CA ASN A 43 -6.72 1.37 2.39
C ASN A 43 -7.39 2.64 2.93
N VAL A 44 -6.96 3.10 4.10
CA VAL A 44 -7.46 4.34 4.70
C VAL A 44 -6.35 5.38 4.67
N MET A 45 -6.48 6.36 3.78
CA MET A 45 -5.57 7.49 3.74
C MET A 45 -6.02 8.56 4.72
N ARG A 46 -5.10 9.02 5.59
CA ARG A 46 -5.34 10.11 6.54
C ARG A 46 -4.55 11.33 6.15
N PHE A 47 -5.24 12.44 5.95
CA PHE A 47 -4.66 13.73 5.62
C PHE A 47 -4.63 14.63 6.85
N PHE A 48 -3.46 15.23 7.10
CA PHE A 48 -3.23 16.19 8.16
C PHE A 48 -2.80 17.51 7.50
N PHE A 49 -3.53 18.58 7.80
CA PHE A 49 -3.19 19.92 7.32
C PHE A 49 -2.62 20.74 8.47
N PHE A 50 -1.82 21.73 8.11
CA PHE A 50 -1.29 22.70 9.06
C PHE A 50 -1.96 24.05 8.79
N ASN A 51 -2.76 24.51 9.75
CA ASN A 51 -3.36 25.83 9.70
C ASN A 51 -2.31 26.88 10.13
N VAL A 52 -2.21 27.97 9.37
CA VAL A 52 -1.28 29.07 9.65
C VAL A 52 -1.98 30.10 10.53
N THR A 53 -1.41 30.42 11.69
CA THR A 53 -2.02 31.36 12.64
C THR A 53 -1.50 32.80 12.55
N ASN A 54 -0.39 33.03 11.85
CA ASN A 54 0.18 34.37 11.66
C ASN A 54 0.53 34.71 10.20
N PRO A 55 -0.43 34.61 9.25
CA PRO A 55 -0.16 34.87 7.83
C PRO A 55 0.38 36.29 7.58
N ASP A 56 -0.18 37.30 8.23
CA ASP A 56 0.20 38.70 7.99
C ASP A 56 1.65 38.98 8.43
N GLU A 57 2.07 38.49 9.60
CA GLU A 57 3.43 38.68 10.10
C GLU A 57 4.47 37.97 9.22
N ILE A 58 4.11 36.82 8.65
CA ILE A 58 4.97 36.12 7.69
C ILE A 58 5.15 36.98 6.43
N ILE A 59 4.05 37.53 5.90
CA ILE A 59 4.04 38.26 4.63
C ILE A 59 4.70 39.64 4.77
N TYR A 60 4.38 40.39 5.82
CA TYR A 60 4.77 41.79 5.97
C TYR A 60 6.03 41.98 6.82
N ASN A 61 6.29 41.12 7.80
CA ASN A 61 7.40 41.27 8.75
C ASN A 61 8.50 40.22 8.56
N GLY A 62 8.29 39.21 7.70
CA GLY A 62 9.22 38.09 7.52
C GLY A 62 9.35 37.21 8.77
N GLU A 63 8.34 37.21 9.64
CA GLU A 63 8.37 36.45 10.88
C GLU A 63 8.23 34.94 10.66
N LYS A 64 8.62 34.16 11.68
CA LYS A 64 8.55 32.70 11.61
C LYS A 64 7.09 32.24 11.59
N PRO A 65 6.71 31.30 10.69
CA PRO A 65 5.36 30.75 10.66
C PRO A 65 5.00 30.00 11.94
N ARG A 66 3.77 30.20 12.40
CA ARG A 66 3.13 29.48 13.50
C ARG A 66 2.05 28.57 12.91
N LEU A 67 2.21 27.26 13.15
CA LEU A 67 1.39 26.21 12.58
C LEU A 67 0.62 25.47 13.68
N ILE A 68 -0.65 25.17 13.42
CA ILE A 68 -1.47 24.27 14.24
C ILE A 68 -1.93 23.12 13.34
N GLU A 69 -1.62 21.89 13.75
CA GLU A 69 -2.10 20.69 13.06
C GLU A 69 -3.61 20.56 13.19
N THR A 70 -4.30 20.36 12.07
CA THR A 70 -5.73 20.08 12.05
C THR A 70 -5.98 18.60 12.30
N GLY A 71 -7.19 18.25 12.75
CA GLY A 71 -7.60 16.84 12.86
C GLY A 71 -7.45 16.06 11.55
N ALA A 72 -7.30 14.74 11.67
CA ALA A 72 -7.16 13.85 10.53
C ALA A 72 -8.45 13.77 9.70
N TYR A 73 -8.34 13.96 8.40
CA TYR A 73 -9.41 13.68 7.44
C TYR A 73 -9.14 12.34 6.77
N ALA A 74 -10.07 11.40 6.86
CA ALA A 74 -9.92 10.06 6.29
C ALA A 74 -10.67 9.94 4.96
N VAL A 75 -10.01 9.39 3.94
CA VAL A 75 -10.62 9.01 2.65
C VAL A 75 -10.40 7.50 2.45
N MET A 76 -11.47 6.81 2.04
CA MET A 76 -11.52 5.38 1.70
C MET A 76 -11.80 5.19 0.21
#